data_AF-A0A3G1KRL9-F1
#
_entry.id   AF-A0A3G1KRL9-F1
#
_cell.length_a   1.000
_cell.length_b   1.000
_cell.length_c   1.000
_cell.angle_alpha   90.00
_cell.angle_beta   90.00
_cell.angle_gamma   90.00
#
_symmetry.space_group_name_H-M   'P 1'
#
loop_
_entity.id
_entity.type
_entity.pdbx_description
1 polymer ?
#
loop_
_entity_poly.entity_id
_entity_poly.type
_entity_poly.pdbx_seq_one_letter_code
_entity_poly.pdbx_strand_id
1 'polypeptide(L)'
;MSEITAKMRETAKDLLEKGEVHYVIGWEKGRFPHQSPPAFVTSAGDVERLVWDEYCLAGTAKYLLDDKFPDGKIGLFVRGCDARAVNRLLQDGQIKRENIYLIGIPCRGMKDPDTGETAKKCLECTHPNPVVFDVMIGEKVAEKDKPERFHAVTELEKKSADEKYEYWAKQYDKCIRCYACRNVCPACNCKECFVDQYRVGWQGKQNNRAENQFFGLTRAMHIADRCIECGECERACPMNLPLMELNRKLIKDINELFGPYEAAVDPEEKPPLGYYKEDDPEKFM
;
A
#
# COMPACT_ATOMS: atom_id res chain seq x y z
N MET A 1 -3.15 14.16 -24.26
CA MET A 1 -2.07 13.86 -23.31
C MET A 1 -2.23 14.81 -22.13
N SER A 2 -2.23 14.31 -20.88
CA SER A 2 -2.35 15.19 -19.71
C SER A 2 -1.05 15.99 -19.51
N GLU A 3 -1.14 17.20 -18.95
CA GLU A 3 0.04 18.03 -18.64
C GLU A 3 1.04 17.30 -17.72
N ILE A 4 0.51 16.52 -16.76
CA ILE A 4 1.32 15.70 -15.86
C ILE A 4 2.06 14.60 -16.63
N THR A 5 1.42 13.93 -17.61
CA THR A 5 2.13 12.94 -18.45
C THR A 5 3.33 13.56 -19.15
N ALA A 6 3.19 14.76 -19.71
CA ALA A 6 4.30 15.44 -20.36
C ALA A 6 5.45 15.72 -19.37
N LYS A 7 5.14 16.26 -18.18
CA LYS A 7 6.12 16.51 -17.12
C LYS A 7 6.78 15.24 -16.61
N MET A 8 6.03 14.13 -16.49
CA MET A 8 6.60 12.83 -16.12
C MET A 8 7.65 12.37 -17.13
N ARG A 9 7.32 12.43 -18.42
CA ARG A 9 8.22 12.02 -19.50
C ARG A 9 9.47 12.88 -19.54
N GLU A 10 9.31 14.20 -19.45
CA GLU A 10 10.41 15.16 -19.40
C GLU A 10 11.34 14.90 -18.21
N THR A 11 10.77 14.76 -17.00
CA THR A 11 11.55 14.51 -15.78
C THR A 11 12.28 13.16 -15.85
N ALA A 12 11.60 12.10 -16.29
CA ALA A 12 12.22 10.79 -16.43
C ALA A 12 13.35 10.81 -17.47
N LYS A 13 13.14 11.51 -18.59
CA LYS A 13 14.13 11.65 -19.65
C LYS A 13 15.40 12.33 -19.13
N ASP A 14 15.23 13.47 -18.48
CA ASP A 14 16.32 14.26 -17.92
C ASP A 14 17.15 13.45 -16.92
N LEU A 15 16.49 12.76 -15.97
CA LEU A 15 17.17 11.93 -14.97
C LEU A 15 17.94 10.75 -15.59
N LEU A 16 17.38 10.11 -16.63
CA LEU A 16 18.02 8.99 -17.33
C LEU A 16 19.20 9.46 -18.19
N GLU A 17 19.08 10.56 -18.93
CA GLU A 17 20.15 11.11 -19.78
C GLU A 17 21.34 11.59 -18.94
N LYS A 18 21.08 12.15 -17.75
CA LYS A 18 22.12 12.56 -16.80
C LYS A 18 22.73 11.40 -16.01
N GLY A 19 22.13 10.21 -16.06
CA GLY A 19 22.54 9.05 -15.26
C GLY A 19 22.31 9.23 -13.75
N GLU A 20 21.41 10.13 -13.35
CA GLU A 20 21.06 10.31 -11.93
C GLU A 20 20.28 9.12 -11.38
N VAL A 21 19.57 8.42 -12.25
CA VAL A 21 18.84 7.19 -11.95
C VAL A 21 19.20 6.09 -12.96
N HIS A 22 19.24 4.84 -12.49
CA HIS A 22 19.47 3.66 -13.32
C HIS A 22 18.24 3.30 -14.16
N TYR A 23 17.05 3.37 -13.56
CA TYR A 23 15.76 3.24 -14.24
C TYR A 23 14.68 3.97 -13.46
N VAL A 24 13.54 4.21 -14.11
CA VAL A 24 12.37 4.87 -13.52
C VAL A 24 11.18 3.92 -13.50
N ILE A 25 10.48 3.87 -12.36
CA ILE A 25 9.24 3.13 -12.17
C ILE A 25 8.06 4.11 -12.20
N GLY A 26 7.09 3.83 -13.06
CA GLY A 26 5.85 4.60 -13.20
C GLY A 26 4.71 3.71 -13.67
N TRP A 27 3.86 4.24 -14.56
CA TRP A 27 2.77 3.49 -15.18
C TRP A 27 2.84 3.63 -16.70
N GLU A 28 2.43 2.59 -17.43
CA GLU A 28 2.28 2.62 -18.89
C GLU A 28 0.87 2.21 -19.28
N LYS A 29 0.52 2.38 -20.56
CA LYS A 29 -0.80 1.94 -21.02
C LYS A 29 -0.85 0.43 -21.18
N GLY A 30 -1.84 -0.20 -20.55
CA GLY A 30 -2.08 -1.62 -20.67
C GLY A 30 -2.74 -1.99 -22.00
N ARG A 31 -3.11 -3.28 -22.13
CA ARG A 31 -3.84 -3.80 -23.29
C ARG A 31 -5.18 -3.11 -23.49
N PHE A 32 -5.85 -2.74 -22.40
CA PHE A 32 -7.18 -2.13 -22.43
C PHE A 32 -7.16 -0.66 -21.99
N PRO A 33 -8.09 0.19 -22.49
CA PRO A 33 -8.14 1.61 -22.13
C PRO A 33 -8.34 1.92 -20.64
N HIS A 34 -8.85 0.98 -19.85
CA HIS A 34 -9.06 1.11 -18.41
C HIS A 34 -7.94 0.48 -17.57
N GLN A 35 -6.79 0.19 -18.19
CA GLN A 35 -5.64 -0.41 -17.52
C GLN A 35 -4.38 0.43 -17.68
N SER A 36 -3.72 0.69 -16.56
CA SER A 36 -2.41 1.36 -16.53
C SER A 36 -1.49 0.62 -15.55
N PRO A 37 -0.88 -0.52 -15.98
CA PRO A 37 0.01 -1.31 -15.13
C PRO A 37 1.33 -0.57 -14.82
N PRO A 38 2.09 -1.03 -13.81
CA PRO A 38 3.44 -0.55 -13.54
C PRO A 38 4.35 -0.67 -14.76
N ALA A 39 5.19 0.33 -14.97
CA ALA A 39 6.17 0.38 -16.05
C ALA A 39 7.58 0.60 -15.51
N PHE A 40 8.56 -0.05 -16.14
CA PHE A 40 9.98 0.10 -15.87
C PHE A 40 10.64 0.67 -17.12
N VAL A 41 11.25 1.85 -16.99
CA VAL A 41 11.87 2.60 -18.09
C VAL A 41 13.35 2.75 -17.81
N THR A 42 14.18 2.09 -18.61
CA THR A 42 15.64 2.04 -18.46
C THR A 42 16.38 2.95 -19.45
N SER A 43 15.68 3.54 -20.42
CA SER A 43 16.28 4.40 -21.43
C SER A 43 15.45 5.67 -21.67
N ALA A 44 16.14 6.76 -21.99
CA ALA A 44 15.52 8.03 -22.34
C ALA A 44 14.60 7.95 -23.57
N GLY A 45 14.85 6.99 -24.47
CA GLY A 45 14.01 6.75 -25.65
C GLY A 45 12.66 6.11 -25.32
N ASP A 46 12.56 5.43 -24.18
CA ASP A 46 11.37 4.66 -23.78
C ASP A 46 10.42 5.43 -22.86
N VAL A 47 10.74 6.68 -22.52
CA VAL A 47 9.92 7.52 -21.63
C VAL A 47 8.51 7.73 -22.18
N GLU A 48 8.32 7.65 -23.49
CA GLU A 48 7.01 7.77 -24.15
C GLU A 48 6.01 6.68 -23.72
N ARG A 49 6.48 5.58 -23.12
CA ARG A 49 5.61 4.57 -22.50
C ARG A 49 4.90 5.08 -21.25
N LEU A 50 5.49 6.05 -20.54
CA LEU A 50 4.93 6.57 -19.30
C LEU A 50 3.63 7.32 -19.57
N VAL A 51 2.63 7.03 -18.74
CA VAL A 51 1.31 7.68 -18.77
C VAL A 51 0.87 8.07 -17.35
N TRP A 52 0.11 9.16 -17.30
CA TRP A 52 -0.67 9.54 -16.13
C TRP A 52 -2.13 9.73 -16.51
N ASP A 53 -2.94 8.75 -16.16
CA ASP A 53 -4.38 8.75 -16.34
C ASP A 53 -5.12 8.30 -15.08
N GLU A 54 -6.45 8.30 -15.16
CA GLU A 54 -7.34 7.92 -14.06
C GLU A 54 -7.27 6.43 -13.68
N TYR A 55 -6.52 5.60 -14.42
CA TYR A 55 -6.36 4.16 -14.16
C TYR A 55 -4.96 3.80 -13.67
N CYS A 56 -4.10 4.78 -13.37
CA CYS A 56 -2.84 4.60 -12.64
C CYS A 56 -3.11 4.23 -11.17
N LEU A 57 -3.87 3.15 -10.94
CA LEU A 57 -4.40 2.73 -9.64
C LEU A 57 -3.38 1.91 -8.85
N ALA A 58 -2.65 1.00 -9.50
CA ALA A 58 -1.72 0.08 -8.84
C ALA A 58 -0.61 0.82 -8.08
N GLY A 59 -0.29 0.37 -6.87
CA GLY A 59 0.88 0.85 -6.11
C GLY A 59 2.18 0.32 -6.71
N THR A 60 3.21 1.17 -6.76
CA THR A 60 4.49 0.84 -7.42
C THR A 60 5.67 0.77 -6.46
N ALA A 61 5.57 1.36 -5.26
CA ALA A 61 6.65 1.40 -4.28
C ALA A 61 7.16 0.01 -3.84
N LYS A 62 6.31 -1.03 -3.92
CA LYS A 62 6.68 -2.40 -3.54
C LYS A 62 7.81 -2.96 -4.42
N TYR A 63 7.87 -2.57 -5.69
CA TYR A 63 8.89 -3.02 -6.64
C TYR A 63 10.31 -2.57 -6.28
N LEU A 64 10.47 -1.58 -5.38
CA LEU A 64 11.79 -1.24 -4.82
C LEU A 64 12.44 -2.41 -4.06
N LEU A 65 11.67 -3.43 -3.67
CA LEU A 65 12.21 -4.62 -3.00
C LEU A 65 12.76 -5.67 -3.95
N ASP A 66 12.46 -5.57 -5.25
CA ASP A 66 12.96 -6.48 -6.27
C ASP A 66 14.43 -6.18 -6.59
N ASP A 67 14.87 -4.94 -6.36
CA ASP A 67 16.25 -4.49 -6.52
C ASP A 67 16.76 -3.81 -5.23
N LYS A 68 17.20 -4.63 -4.27
CA LYS A 68 17.66 -4.17 -2.95
C LYS A 68 19.00 -3.46 -2.97
N PHE A 69 19.83 -3.73 -3.98
CA PHE A 69 21.20 -3.21 -4.11
C PHE A 69 21.41 -2.72 -5.54
N PRO A 70 20.70 -1.65 -5.93
CA PRO A 70 20.70 -1.23 -7.32
C PRO A 70 22.06 -0.64 -7.71
N ASP A 71 22.46 -0.86 -8.97
CA ASP A 71 23.71 -0.34 -9.55
C ASP A 71 23.72 1.20 -9.71
N GLY A 72 22.59 1.85 -9.45
CA GLY A 72 22.39 3.29 -9.39
C GLY A 72 21.07 3.62 -8.70
N LYS A 73 20.68 4.89 -8.59
CA LYS A 73 19.41 5.23 -7.92
C LYS A 73 18.21 4.73 -8.72
N ILE A 74 17.16 4.27 -8.04
CA ILE A 74 15.88 3.93 -8.67
C ILE A 74 14.99 5.18 -8.65
N GLY A 75 14.60 5.66 -9.82
CA GLY A 75 13.58 6.70 -9.95
C GLY A 75 12.19 6.11 -9.70
N LEU A 76 11.34 6.76 -8.90
CA LEU A 76 9.98 6.30 -8.64
C LEU A 76 9.00 7.47 -8.65
N PHE A 77 7.98 7.37 -9.48
CA PHE A 77 6.83 8.26 -9.38
C PHE A 77 5.94 7.86 -8.21
N VAL A 78 5.69 8.79 -7.29
CA VAL A 78 4.95 8.53 -6.05
C VAL A 78 3.72 9.42 -5.90
N ARG A 79 2.57 8.78 -5.67
CA ARG A 79 1.38 9.43 -5.11
C ARG A 79 1.50 9.51 -3.59
N GLY A 80 0.53 10.10 -2.91
CA GLY A 80 0.44 10.06 -1.43
C GLY A 80 0.55 8.65 -0.84
N CYS A 81 -0.19 7.68 -1.38
CA CYS A 81 -0.13 6.30 -0.91
C CYS A 81 1.20 5.61 -1.23
N ASP A 82 1.83 5.88 -2.38
CA ASP A 82 3.15 5.33 -2.72
C ASP A 82 4.25 5.96 -1.87
N ALA A 83 4.17 7.26 -1.56
CA ALA A 83 5.11 7.95 -0.69
C ALA A 83 5.08 7.38 0.74
N ARG A 84 3.89 7.14 1.30
CA ARG A 84 3.74 6.42 2.58
C ARG A 84 4.27 4.98 2.50
N ALA A 85 4.11 4.31 1.36
CA ALA A 85 4.70 2.99 1.15
C ALA A 85 6.24 3.05 1.15
N VAL A 86 6.85 4.06 0.52
CA VAL A 86 8.29 4.29 0.57
C VAL A 86 8.76 4.53 2.00
N ASN A 87 8.09 5.42 2.76
CA ASN A 87 8.39 5.65 4.17
C ASN A 87 8.35 4.36 4.98
N ARG A 88 7.33 3.51 4.76
CA ARG A 88 7.24 2.21 5.43
C ARG A 88 8.46 1.32 5.12
N LEU A 89 8.85 1.22 3.85
CA LEU A 89 10.02 0.42 3.45
C LEU A 89 11.33 0.97 4.04
N LEU A 90 11.46 2.29 4.15
CA LEU A 90 12.61 2.95 4.79
C LEU A 90 12.65 2.65 6.30
N GLN A 91 11.52 2.82 7.00
CA GLN A 91 11.40 2.52 8.44
C GLN A 91 11.69 1.05 8.76
N ASP A 92 11.35 0.14 7.84
CA ASP A 92 11.64 -1.29 7.98
C ASP A 92 13.07 -1.69 7.58
N GLY A 93 13.90 -0.70 7.20
CA GLY A 93 15.26 -0.91 6.74
C GLY A 93 15.36 -1.81 5.50
N GLN A 94 14.31 -1.86 4.69
CA GLN A 94 14.28 -2.71 3.48
C GLN A 94 14.94 -2.04 2.28
N ILE A 95 14.94 -0.71 2.27
CA ILE A 95 15.58 0.12 1.24
C ILE A 95 16.35 1.25 1.92
N LYS A 96 17.22 1.91 1.15
CA LYS A 96 18.02 3.05 1.61
C LYS A 96 17.61 4.31 0.85
N ARG A 97 17.55 5.46 1.54
CA ARG A 97 17.06 6.71 0.94
C ARG A 97 17.99 7.21 -0.17
N GLU A 98 19.29 6.98 -0.04
CA GLU A 98 20.30 7.34 -1.03
C GLU A 98 20.20 6.54 -2.34
N ASN A 99 19.51 5.39 -2.33
CA ASN A 99 19.34 4.51 -3.49
C ASN A 99 18.09 4.84 -4.31
N ILE A 100 17.32 5.86 -3.95
CA ILE A 100 16.05 6.19 -4.60
C ILE A 100 15.96 7.69 -4.93
N TYR A 101 15.27 8.00 -6.02
CA TYR A 101 14.89 9.34 -6.42
C TYR A 101 13.37 9.41 -6.61
N LEU A 102 12.70 10.27 -5.87
CA LEU A 102 11.24 10.27 -5.74
C LEU A 102 10.62 11.45 -6.48
N ILE A 103 9.73 11.17 -7.41
CA ILE A 103 9.03 12.16 -8.22
C ILE A 103 7.57 12.20 -7.78
N GLY A 104 7.21 13.20 -7.00
CA GLY A 104 5.91 13.34 -6.37
C GLY A 104 4.82 13.80 -7.35
N ILE A 105 3.69 13.10 -7.36
CA ILE A 105 2.49 13.44 -8.14
C ILE A 105 1.28 13.57 -7.20
N PRO A 106 0.69 14.77 -7.07
CA PRO A 106 -0.58 14.95 -6.36
C PRO A 106 -1.71 14.16 -7.04
N CYS A 107 -2.49 13.41 -6.25
CA CYS A 107 -3.51 12.49 -6.74
C CYS A 107 -4.93 12.96 -6.33
N ARG A 108 -5.87 12.98 -7.28
CA ARG A 108 -7.29 13.33 -7.02
C ARG A 108 -8.20 12.11 -6.80
N GLY A 109 -7.62 10.93 -6.69
CA GLY A 109 -8.32 9.65 -6.73
C GLY A 109 -8.20 8.99 -8.10
N MET A 110 -8.32 7.66 -8.08
CA MET A 110 -8.19 6.80 -9.26
C MET A 110 -9.48 6.01 -9.46
N LYS A 111 -9.76 5.63 -10.71
CA LYS A 111 -10.87 4.75 -11.06
C LYS A 111 -10.52 3.29 -10.87
N ASP A 112 -11.55 2.54 -10.54
CA ASP A 112 -11.52 1.09 -10.56
C ASP A 112 -11.65 0.60 -12.02
N PRO A 113 -10.72 -0.22 -12.53
CA PRO A 113 -10.76 -0.74 -13.89
C PRO A 113 -12.03 -1.52 -14.25
N ASP A 114 -12.66 -2.18 -13.29
CA ASP A 114 -13.80 -3.07 -13.52
C ASP A 114 -15.12 -2.30 -13.53
N THR A 115 -15.25 -1.25 -12.70
CA THR A 115 -16.49 -0.47 -12.58
C THR A 115 -16.45 0.87 -13.32
N GLY A 116 -15.27 1.44 -13.56
CA GLY A 116 -15.11 2.80 -14.08
C GLY A 116 -15.49 3.90 -13.08
N GLU A 117 -15.87 3.55 -11.85
CA GLU A 117 -16.14 4.49 -10.76
C GLU A 117 -14.88 4.76 -9.94
N THR A 118 -14.96 5.68 -8.97
CA THR A 118 -13.83 5.92 -8.06
C THR A 118 -13.52 4.66 -7.25
N ALA A 119 -12.26 4.22 -7.25
CA ALA A 119 -11.85 3.03 -6.55
C ALA A 119 -12.13 3.13 -5.04
N LYS A 120 -12.57 2.02 -4.43
CA LYS A 120 -12.94 1.95 -3.00
C LYS A 120 -11.87 2.54 -2.08
N LYS A 121 -10.59 2.21 -2.33
CA LYS A 121 -9.45 2.74 -1.56
C LYS A 121 -9.25 4.26 -1.68
N CYS A 122 -9.76 4.89 -2.73
CA CYS A 122 -9.64 6.33 -2.98
C CYS A 122 -10.79 7.13 -2.35
N LEU A 123 -11.95 6.52 -2.10
CA LEU A 123 -13.11 7.20 -1.50
C LEU A 123 -12.81 7.75 -0.09
N GLU A 124 -11.96 7.04 0.65
CA GLU A 124 -11.62 7.31 2.04
C GLU A 124 -10.16 7.76 2.22
N CYS A 125 -9.47 8.08 1.12
CA CYS A 125 -8.10 8.57 1.17
C CYS A 125 -8.06 9.99 1.77
N THR A 126 -7.20 10.17 2.77
CA THR A 126 -6.91 11.46 3.42
C THR A 126 -5.60 12.09 2.93
N HIS A 127 -4.75 11.34 2.23
CA HIS A 127 -3.40 11.74 1.80
C HIS A 127 -3.26 11.80 0.27
N PRO A 128 -3.81 12.82 -0.40
CA PRO A 128 -3.70 12.96 -1.86
C PRO A 128 -2.29 13.39 -2.31
N ASN A 129 -1.52 14.05 -1.44
CA ASN A 129 -0.19 14.56 -1.75
C ASN A 129 0.90 13.61 -1.26
N PRO A 130 2.03 13.47 -1.99
CA PRO A 130 3.18 12.71 -1.52
C PRO A 130 3.79 13.37 -0.27
N VAL A 131 4.00 12.58 0.79
CA VAL A 131 4.62 13.01 2.06
C VAL A 131 6.16 13.04 1.99
N VAL A 132 6.74 12.31 1.02
CA VAL A 132 8.18 12.28 0.76
C VAL A 132 8.41 12.30 -0.76
N PHE A 133 9.27 13.20 -1.22
CA PHE A 133 9.65 13.36 -2.63
C PHE A 133 10.92 14.21 -2.77
N ASP A 134 11.65 14.08 -3.87
CA ASP A 134 12.78 14.94 -4.25
C ASP A 134 12.31 16.11 -5.11
N VAL A 135 11.38 15.84 -6.03
CA VAL A 135 10.76 16.84 -6.90
C VAL A 135 9.25 16.59 -6.97
N MET A 136 8.45 17.64 -7.09
CA MET A 136 7.00 17.55 -7.24
C MET A 136 6.57 18.03 -8.62
N ILE A 137 5.74 17.24 -9.31
CA ILE A 137 5.14 17.61 -10.58
C ILE A 137 3.63 17.78 -10.42
N GLY A 138 3.16 19.00 -10.68
CA GLY A 138 1.76 19.38 -10.50
C GLY A 138 1.49 20.09 -9.18
N GLU A 139 0.28 20.64 -9.05
CA GLU A 139 -0.14 21.42 -7.89
C GLU A 139 -0.72 20.53 -6.80
N LYS A 140 -0.43 20.88 -5.55
CA LYS A 140 -0.97 20.18 -4.38
C LYS A 140 -2.50 20.20 -4.42
N VAL A 141 -3.07 19.06 -4.03
CA VAL A 141 -4.52 18.89 -3.90
C VAL A 141 -4.88 19.13 -2.44
N ALA A 142 -5.98 19.84 -2.19
CA ALA A 142 -6.47 20.05 -0.83
C ALA A 142 -6.78 18.70 -0.16
N GLU A 143 -6.21 18.50 1.02
CA GLU A 143 -6.51 17.35 1.86
C GLU A 143 -7.93 17.50 2.41
N LYS A 144 -8.66 16.39 2.43
CA LYS A 144 -10.04 16.36 2.92
C LYS A 144 -10.08 15.48 4.15
N ASP A 145 -10.69 16.00 5.20
CA ASP A 145 -11.08 15.16 6.31
C ASP A 145 -12.14 14.14 5.84
N LYS A 146 -12.01 12.91 6.31
CA LYS A 146 -12.84 11.76 5.95
C LYS A 146 -13.35 11.11 7.25
N PRO A 147 -14.26 11.78 7.99
CA PRO A 147 -14.75 11.26 9.27
C PRO A 147 -15.42 9.89 9.14
N GLU A 148 -16.02 9.61 7.99
CA GLU A 148 -16.67 8.34 7.66
C GLU A 148 -15.69 7.20 7.30
N ARG A 149 -14.36 7.39 7.38
CA ARG A 149 -13.35 6.36 7.02
C ARG A 149 -13.46 5.07 7.84
N PHE A 150 -14.11 5.11 9.00
CA PHE A 150 -14.36 3.95 9.85
C PHE A 150 -15.81 3.46 9.83
N HIS A 151 -16.68 4.00 8.96
CA HIS A 151 -18.10 3.66 8.94
C HIS A 151 -18.36 2.15 8.85
N ALA A 152 -17.69 1.45 7.92
CA ALA A 152 -17.82 0.00 7.77
C ALA A 152 -17.37 -0.78 9.03
N VAL A 153 -16.36 -0.27 9.73
CA VAL A 153 -15.88 -0.85 10.99
C VAL A 153 -16.92 -0.65 12.09
N THR A 154 -17.47 0.56 12.21
CA THR A 154 -18.53 0.89 13.18
C THR A 154 -19.77 0.01 12.98
N GLU A 155 -20.19 -0.23 11.73
CA GLU A 155 -21.30 -1.13 11.42
C GLU A 155 -20.99 -2.59 11.77
N LEU A 156 -19.75 -3.05 11.56
CA LEU A 156 -19.33 -4.37 12.02
C LEU A 156 -19.30 -4.46 13.54
N GLU A 157 -18.86 -3.42 14.25
CA GLU A 157 -18.75 -3.39 15.71
C GLU A 157 -20.10 -3.54 16.42
N LYS A 158 -21.19 -3.02 15.83
CA LYS A 158 -22.57 -3.16 16.31
C LYS A 158 -23.09 -4.61 16.32
N LYS A 159 -22.48 -5.51 15.55
CA LYS A 159 -22.87 -6.92 15.47
C LYS A 159 -22.41 -7.70 16.70
N SER A 160 -23.14 -8.76 17.06
CA SER A 160 -22.73 -9.73 18.07
C SER A 160 -21.46 -10.49 17.66
N ALA A 161 -20.82 -11.16 18.63
CA ALA A 161 -19.62 -11.95 18.36
C ALA A 161 -19.88 -13.06 17.33
N ASP A 162 -21.01 -13.76 17.44
CA ASP A 162 -21.39 -14.83 16.52
C ASP A 162 -21.64 -14.31 15.10
N GLU A 163 -22.31 -13.15 14.96
CA GLU A 163 -22.52 -12.52 13.66
C GLU A 163 -21.20 -12.06 13.02
N LYS A 164 -20.27 -11.52 13.80
CA LYS A 164 -18.92 -11.15 13.32
C LYS A 164 -18.16 -12.39 12.87
N TYR A 165 -18.19 -13.47 13.66
CA TYR A 165 -17.55 -14.73 13.32
C TYR A 165 -18.10 -15.30 12.01
N GLU A 166 -19.43 -15.36 11.87
CA GLU A 166 -20.09 -15.87 10.67
C GLU A 166 -19.81 -15.00 9.44
N TYR A 167 -19.78 -13.68 9.59
CA TYR A 167 -19.39 -12.76 8.54
C TYR A 167 -17.98 -13.06 8.01
N TRP A 168 -16.99 -13.15 8.90
CA TRP A 168 -15.61 -13.43 8.52
C TRP A 168 -15.40 -14.85 8.03
N ALA A 169 -16.07 -15.85 8.61
CA ALA A 169 -16.06 -17.23 8.14
C ALA A 169 -16.44 -17.31 6.65
N LYS A 170 -17.53 -16.65 6.24
CA LYS A 170 -17.95 -16.56 4.83
C LYS A 170 -16.92 -15.88 3.93
N GLN A 171 -16.20 -14.87 4.42
CA GLN A 171 -15.14 -14.24 3.64
C GLN A 171 -13.96 -15.20 3.43
N TYR A 172 -13.55 -15.93 4.46
CA TYR A 172 -12.42 -16.85 4.40
C TYR A 172 -12.72 -18.18 3.70
N ASP A 173 -13.98 -18.57 3.59
CA ASP A 173 -14.42 -19.69 2.73
C ASP A 173 -14.13 -19.42 1.25
N LYS A 174 -14.17 -18.15 0.82
CA LYS A 174 -13.83 -17.76 -0.56
C LYS A 174 -12.32 -17.72 -0.81
N CYS A 175 -11.49 -17.65 0.24
CA CYS A 175 -10.07 -17.40 0.08
C CYS A 175 -9.37 -18.59 -0.59
N ILE A 176 -8.73 -18.35 -1.74
CA ILE A 176 -7.96 -19.38 -2.46
C ILE A 176 -6.48 -19.43 -2.05
N ARG A 177 -6.08 -18.62 -1.06
CA ARG A 177 -4.72 -18.50 -0.55
C ARG A 177 -3.65 -18.30 -1.65
N CYS A 178 -3.96 -17.43 -2.63
CA CYS A 178 -3.03 -17.07 -3.71
C CYS A 178 -1.93 -16.08 -3.27
N TYR A 179 -2.01 -15.54 -2.04
CA TYR A 179 -1.07 -14.57 -1.46
C TYR A 179 -0.90 -13.23 -2.19
N ALA A 180 -1.75 -12.90 -3.17
CA ALA A 180 -1.72 -11.61 -3.86
C ALA A 180 -1.77 -10.43 -2.87
N CYS A 181 -2.62 -10.52 -1.84
CA CYS A 181 -2.76 -9.51 -0.79
C CYS A 181 -1.50 -9.30 0.07
N ARG A 182 -0.66 -10.33 0.20
CA ARG A 182 0.65 -10.26 0.86
C ARG A 182 1.67 -9.65 -0.08
N ASN A 183 1.78 -10.17 -1.30
CA ASN A 183 2.85 -9.80 -2.24
C ASN A 183 2.76 -8.34 -2.69
N VAL A 184 1.55 -7.79 -2.83
CA VAL A 184 1.35 -6.38 -3.19
C VAL A 184 1.52 -5.42 -2.01
N CYS A 185 1.51 -5.91 -0.77
CA CYS A 185 1.44 -5.04 0.40
C CYS A 185 2.83 -4.49 0.76
N PRO A 186 2.99 -3.15 0.86
CA PRO A 186 4.27 -2.55 1.25
C PRO A 186 4.66 -2.86 2.70
N ALA A 187 3.70 -3.01 3.62
CA ALA A 187 3.96 -3.41 5.01
C ALA A 187 4.29 -4.90 5.19
N CYS A 188 3.88 -5.77 4.25
CA CYS A 188 4.26 -7.18 4.24
C CYS A 188 5.62 -7.36 3.53
N ASN A 189 6.71 -6.93 4.18
CA ASN A 189 8.05 -6.86 3.58
C ASN A 189 9.14 -7.61 4.36
N CYS A 190 8.74 -8.49 5.29
CA CYS A 190 9.67 -9.31 6.06
C CYS A 190 10.58 -10.14 5.14
N LYS A 191 11.86 -10.29 5.51
CA LYS A 191 12.82 -11.16 4.80
C LYS A 191 12.41 -12.63 4.87
N GLU A 192 11.85 -13.03 6.01
CA GLU A 192 11.30 -14.36 6.24
C GLU A 192 9.84 -14.21 6.68
N CYS A 193 8.94 -14.94 6.02
CA CYS A 193 7.51 -14.87 6.30
C CYS A 193 7.01 -16.22 6.79
N PHE A 194 6.17 -16.23 7.85
CA PHE A 194 5.53 -17.44 8.38
C PHE A 194 4.83 -18.29 7.32
N VAL A 195 4.35 -17.66 6.25
CA VAL A 195 3.71 -18.28 5.09
C VAL A 195 4.65 -19.19 4.30
N ASP A 196 5.93 -18.80 4.19
CA ASP A 196 6.92 -19.52 3.38
C ASP A 196 7.67 -20.59 4.18
N GLN A 197 7.51 -20.58 5.52
CA GLN A 197 8.27 -21.45 6.39
C GLN A 197 7.73 -22.88 6.37
N TYR A 198 8.54 -23.82 5.88
CA TYR A 198 8.17 -25.24 5.83
C TYR A 198 8.23 -25.93 7.20
N ARG A 199 9.18 -25.54 8.06
CA ARG A 199 9.61 -26.33 9.24
C ARG A 199 8.87 -26.02 10.53
N VAL A 200 7.98 -25.04 10.50
CA VAL A 200 7.33 -24.55 11.71
C VAL A 200 5.83 -24.71 11.53
N GLY A 201 5.21 -25.57 12.32
CA GLY A 201 3.79 -25.94 12.21
C GLY A 201 2.80 -24.83 12.59
N TRP A 202 3.17 -23.55 12.46
CA TRP A 202 2.31 -22.42 12.76
C TRP A 202 1.16 -22.31 11.77
N GLN A 203 1.41 -22.58 10.47
CA GLN A 203 0.39 -22.51 9.42
C GLN A 203 0.28 -23.84 8.68
N GLY A 204 -0.90 -24.44 8.69
CA GLY A 204 -1.20 -25.61 7.88
C GLY A 204 -1.30 -25.27 6.39
N LYS A 205 -0.86 -26.20 5.55
CA LYS A 205 -0.83 -26.03 4.08
C LYS A 205 -2.18 -26.27 3.40
N GLN A 206 -3.17 -26.78 4.14
CA GLN A 206 -4.48 -27.06 3.60
C GLN A 206 -5.22 -25.76 3.30
N ASN A 207 -5.76 -25.62 2.09
CA ASN A 207 -6.65 -24.51 1.76
C ASN A 207 -8.07 -24.82 2.24
N ASN A 208 -8.34 -24.52 3.52
CA ASN A 208 -9.64 -24.63 4.15
C ASN A 208 -9.92 -23.39 5.01
N ARG A 209 -11.17 -23.25 5.50
CA ARG A 209 -11.63 -22.12 6.31
C ARG A 209 -10.71 -21.81 7.49
N ALA A 210 -10.38 -22.81 8.31
CA ALA A 210 -9.62 -22.62 9.55
C ALA A 210 -8.22 -22.06 9.25
N GLU A 211 -7.54 -22.67 8.27
CA GLU A 211 -6.20 -22.25 7.87
C GLU A 211 -6.21 -20.89 7.15
N ASN A 212 -7.27 -20.57 6.39
CA ASN A 212 -7.45 -19.26 5.76
C ASN A 212 -7.70 -18.15 6.77
N GLN A 213 -8.50 -18.43 7.81
CA GLN A 213 -8.72 -17.53 8.95
C GLN A 213 -7.42 -17.27 9.69
N PHE A 214 -6.65 -18.32 9.98
CA PHE A 214 -5.36 -18.19 10.65
C PHE A 214 -4.38 -17.33 9.84
N PHE A 215 -4.28 -17.57 8.52
CA PHE A 215 -3.46 -16.74 7.62
C PHE A 215 -3.88 -15.27 7.65
N GLY A 216 -5.18 -15.01 7.46
CA GLY A 216 -5.73 -13.66 7.37
C GLY A 216 -5.55 -12.87 8.66
N LEU A 217 -5.87 -13.49 9.80
CA LEU A 217 -5.74 -12.87 11.12
C LEU A 217 -4.27 -12.63 11.47
N THR A 218 -3.40 -13.63 11.30
CA THR A 218 -1.96 -13.50 11.58
C THR A 218 -1.36 -12.38 10.76
N ARG A 219 -1.68 -12.33 9.45
CA ARG A 219 -1.22 -11.26 8.56
C ARG A 219 -1.71 -9.88 9.05
N ALA A 220 -2.98 -9.74 9.39
CA ALA A 220 -3.54 -8.47 9.86
C ALA A 220 -2.84 -7.99 11.13
N MET A 221 -2.61 -8.89 12.09
CA MET A 221 -1.88 -8.59 13.33
C MET A 221 -0.42 -8.18 13.08
N HIS A 222 0.28 -8.85 12.16
CA HIS A 222 1.67 -8.50 11.81
C HIS A 222 1.85 -7.08 11.22
N ILE A 223 0.76 -6.48 10.73
CA ILE A 223 0.78 -5.12 10.15
C ILE A 223 -0.13 -4.15 10.90
N ALA A 224 -0.61 -4.48 12.10
CA ALA A 224 -1.63 -3.72 12.83
C ALA A 224 -1.28 -2.23 13.00
N ASP A 225 -0.02 -1.95 13.32
CA ASP A 225 0.56 -0.60 13.49
C ASP A 225 1.41 -0.14 12.29
N ARG A 226 1.48 -0.94 11.22
CA ARG A 226 2.31 -0.68 10.02
C ARG A 226 1.48 -0.48 8.76
N CYS A 227 0.19 -0.76 8.79
CA CYS A 227 -0.72 -0.61 7.66
C CYS A 227 -0.89 0.87 7.29
N ILE A 228 -0.52 1.23 6.06
CA ILE A 228 -0.60 2.59 5.53
C ILE A 228 -1.95 2.93 4.85
N GLU A 229 -2.96 2.06 5.00
CA GLU A 229 -4.28 2.22 4.39
C GLU A 229 -4.34 2.37 2.86
N CYS A 230 -3.30 1.93 2.15
CA CYS A 230 -3.22 2.05 0.69
C CYS A 230 -4.24 1.19 -0.08
N GLY A 231 -4.94 0.25 0.57
CA GLY A 231 -5.95 -0.61 -0.06
C GLY A 231 -5.45 -1.62 -1.09
N GLU A 232 -4.14 -1.72 -1.34
CA GLU A 232 -3.58 -2.62 -2.36
C GLU A 232 -3.94 -4.09 -2.12
N CYS A 233 -4.01 -4.50 -0.86
CA CYS A 233 -4.30 -5.88 -0.50
C CYS A 233 -5.73 -6.33 -0.87
N GLU A 234 -6.70 -5.43 -0.74
CA GLU A 234 -8.09 -5.65 -1.15
C GLU A 234 -8.22 -5.54 -2.67
N ARG A 235 -7.60 -4.52 -3.29
CA ARG A 235 -7.56 -4.34 -4.75
C ARG A 235 -7.02 -5.58 -5.49
N ALA A 236 -5.96 -6.19 -4.97
CA ALA A 236 -5.31 -7.32 -5.63
C ALA A 236 -5.99 -8.67 -5.34
N CYS A 237 -7.05 -8.72 -4.52
CA CYS A 237 -7.70 -9.96 -4.14
C CYS A 237 -8.66 -10.43 -5.25
N PRO A 238 -8.39 -11.57 -5.94
CA PRO A 238 -9.28 -12.05 -6.99
C PRO A 238 -10.64 -12.56 -6.46
N MET A 239 -10.75 -12.73 -5.14
CA MET A 239 -11.95 -13.23 -4.46
C MET A 239 -12.73 -12.12 -3.73
N ASN A 240 -12.33 -10.86 -3.91
CA ASN A 240 -12.98 -9.68 -3.32
C ASN A 240 -13.16 -9.82 -1.80
N LEU A 241 -12.11 -10.22 -1.08
CA LEU A 241 -12.14 -10.22 0.38
C LEU A 241 -12.02 -8.77 0.89
N PRO A 242 -12.85 -8.35 1.85
CA PRO A 242 -12.85 -6.99 2.39
C PRO A 242 -11.71 -6.78 3.40
N LEU A 243 -10.47 -6.94 2.96
CA LEU A 243 -9.29 -6.93 3.84
C LEU A 243 -9.08 -5.56 4.52
N MET A 244 -9.52 -4.46 3.91
CA MET A 244 -9.42 -3.14 4.54
C MET A 244 -10.36 -2.97 5.72
N GLU A 245 -11.48 -3.68 5.80
CA GLU A 245 -12.36 -3.62 6.98
C GLU A 245 -11.64 -4.14 8.23
N LEU A 246 -10.89 -5.24 8.09
CA LEU A 246 -10.09 -5.78 9.18
C LEU A 246 -8.90 -4.87 9.52
N ASN A 247 -8.16 -4.38 8.51
CA ASN A 247 -7.02 -3.51 8.77
C ASN A 247 -7.45 -2.18 9.41
N ARG A 248 -8.58 -1.61 8.99
CA ARG A 248 -9.12 -0.38 9.60
C ARG A 248 -9.64 -0.60 11.01
N LYS A 249 -10.19 -1.78 11.31
CA LYS A 249 -10.52 -2.15 12.70
C LYS A 249 -9.27 -2.08 13.58
N LEU A 250 -8.16 -2.67 13.13
CA LEU A 250 -6.89 -2.63 13.87
C LEU A 250 -6.36 -1.20 14.00
N ILE A 251 -6.43 -0.40 12.93
CA ILE A 251 -6.00 1.01 12.99
C ILE A 251 -6.86 1.81 13.97
N LYS A 252 -8.19 1.62 13.96
CA LYS A 252 -9.10 2.25 14.92
C LYS A 252 -8.75 1.86 16.35
N ASP A 253 -8.47 0.58 16.60
CA ASP A 253 -8.05 0.09 17.92
C ASP A 253 -6.70 0.66 18.36
N ILE A 254 -5.73 0.75 17.46
CA ILE A 254 -4.44 1.39 17.75
C ILE A 254 -4.65 2.86 18.14
N ASN A 255 -5.50 3.58 17.40
CA ASN A 255 -5.83 4.98 17.70
C ASN A 255 -6.54 5.14 19.06
N GLU A 256 -7.45 4.23 19.39
CA GLU A 256 -8.19 4.25 20.67
C GLU A 256 -7.32 3.86 21.88
N LEU A 257 -6.38 2.93 21.69
CA LEU A 257 -5.55 2.40 22.78
C LEU A 257 -4.27 3.23 23.00
N PHE A 258 -3.58 3.62 21.93
CA PHE A 258 -2.25 4.26 22.00
C PHE A 258 -2.25 5.74 21.61
N GLY A 259 -3.43 6.29 21.26
CA GLY A 259 -3.61 7.67 20.81
C GLY A 259 -3.49 7.83 19.29
N PRO A 260 -3.72 9.06 18.77
CA PRO A 260 -3.72 9.34 17.34
C PRO A 260 -2.40 8.94 16.68
N TYR A 261 -2.46 8.02 15.72
CA TYR A 261 -1.32 7.49 15.01
C TYR A 261 -1.68 7.14 13.57
N GLU A 262 -0.82 7.53 12.63
CA GLU A 262 -0.93 7.16 11.22
C GLU A 262 0.38 6.62 10.67
N ALA A 263 0.37 5.34 10.28
CA ALA A 263 1.59 4.67 9.84
C ALA A 263 2.28 5.36 8.65
N ALA A 264 3.60 5.54 8.76
CA ALA A 264 4.49 6.00 7.70
C ALA A 264 4.14 7.38 7.10
N VAL A 265 3.49 8.25 7.87
CA VAL A 265 3.36 9.69 7.54
C VAL A 265 4.67 10.40 7.88
N ASP A 266 5.11 10.31 9.14
CA ASP A 266 6.44 10.73 9.57
C ASP A 266 7.39 9.52 9.57
N PRO A 267 8.50 9.55 8.81
CA PRO A 267 9.47 8.46 8.79
C PRO A 267 10.19 8.25 10.14
N GLU A 268 10.28 9.26 11.01
CA GLU A 268 10.97 9.16 12.30
C GLU A 268 10.06 8.65 13.43
N GLU A 269 8.74 8.72 13.25
CA GLU A 269 7.78 8.23 14.23
C GLU A 269 7.78 6.70 14.30
N LYS A 270 8.03 6.16 15.50
CA LYS A 270 8.04 4.72 15.74
C LYS A 270 6.62 4.18 15.84
N PRO A 271 6.31 3.02 15.23
CA PRO A 271 5.01 2.38 15.38
C PRO A 271 4.69 2.05 16.86
N PRO A 272 3.44 2.24 17.32
CA PRO A 272 3.04 2.02 18.71
C PRO A 272 3.36 0.64 19.28
N LEU A 273 3.35 -0.44 18.48
CA LEU A 273 3.67 -1.78 18.98
C LEU A 273 5.18 -2.09 18.94
N GLY A 274 5.99 -1.13 18.48
CA GLY A 274 7.46 -1.25 18.40
C GLY A 274 8.20 -0.71 19.62
N TYR A 275 7.49 -0.14 20.59
CA TYR A 275 8.04 0.36 21.86
C TYR A 275 7.00 0.23 22.98
N TYR A 276 7.35 0.58 24.21
CA TYR A 276 6.42 0.59 25.35
C TYR A 276 6.45 1.96 26.03
N LYS A 277 5.33 2.34 26.65
CA LYS A 277 5.22 3.45 27.60
C LYS A 277 4.69 2.94 28.94
N GLU A 278 5.02 3.62 30.03
CA GLU A 278 4.54 3.24 31.37
C GLU A 278 3.03 3.47 31.56
N ASP A 279 2.41 4.32 30.73
CA ASP A 279 0.99 4.64 30.73
C ASP A 279 0.19 3.90 29.65
N ASP A 280 0.81 2.91 28.97
CA ASP A 280 0.11 2.08 27.98
C ASP A 280 -1.05 1.30 28.63
N PRO A 281 -2.18 1.14 27.94
CA PRO A 281 -3.37 0.51 28.52
C PRO A 281 -3.16 -0.98 28.82
N GLU A 282 -3.17 -1.35 30.10
CA GLU A 282 -3.08 -2.73 30.57
C GLU A 282 -4.42 -3.50 30.49
N LYS A 283 -5.16 -3.41 29.37
CA LYS A 283 -6.47 -4.09 29.23
C LYS A 283 -6.38 -5.64 29.19
N PHE A 284 -5.18 -6.21 29.31
CA PHE A 284 -4.92 -7.65 29.33
C PHE A 284 -4.52 -8.19 30.73
N MET A 285 -4.45 -7.34 31.76
CA MET A 285 -4.38 -7.76 33.17
C MET A 285 -5.72 -7.60 33.89
#